data_AF-A0A529L9B6-F1
#
_entry.id   AF-A0A529L9B6-F1
#
_cell.length_a   1.000
_cell.length_b   1.000
_cell.length_c   1.000
_cell.angle_alpha   90.00
_cell.angle_beta   90.00
_cell.angle_gamma   90.00
#
_symmetry.space_group_name_H-M   'P 1'
#
loop_
_entity.id
_entity.type
_entity.pdbx_description
1 polymer ?
#
loop_
_entity_poly.entity_id
_entity_poly.type
_entity_poly.pdbx_seq_one_letter_code
_entity_poly.pdbx_strand_id
1 'polypeptide(L)'
;MGNHGVLVIGDTVADAFNRMFYFERAAETYIKALWTGRPLRTLSDAIAEKAASEMDDYPGQAERHLSELKAILDEQEPAYRN
;
A
#
# COMPACT_ATOMS: atom_id res chain seq x y z
N MET A 1 16.37 3.98 10.72
CA MET A 1 15.14 4.64 10.24
C MET A 1 14.29 5.16 11.41
N GLY A 2 14.85 5.80 12.43
CA GLY A 2 14.07 6.51 13.46
C GLY A 2 13.95 7.97 13.06
N ASN A 3 12.76 8.44 12.71
CA ASN A 3 12.46 9.81 12.24
C ASN A 3 12.86 10.15 10.78
N HIS A 4 12.98 9.17 9.88
CA HIS A 4 13.33 9.44 8.47
C HIS A 4 12.21 9.06 7.49
N GLY A 5 11.67 7.85 7.58
CA GLY A 5 10.68 7.35 6.64
C GLY A 5 10.65 5.83 6.65
N VAL A 6 10.27 5.23 5.51
CA VAL A 6 10.21 3.78 5.32
C VAL A 6 11.13 3.31 4.21
N LEU A 7 11.56 2.05 4.31
CA LEU A 7 12.22 1.31 3.24
C LEU A 7 11.33 0.11 2.92
N VAL A 8 10.97 -0.06 1.66
CA VAL A 8 10.15 -1.17 1.18
C VAL A 8 10.95 -1.97 0.16
N ILE A 9 10.89 -3.29 0.29
CA ILE A 9 11.51 -4.25 -0.63
C ILE A 9 10.43 -5.20 -1.14
N GLY A 10 10.60 -5.65 -2.39
CA GLY A 10 9.73 -6.61 -3.05
C GLY A 10 10.48 -7.34 -4.16
N ASP A 11 9.93 -8.46 -4.62
CA ASP A 11 10.55 -9.32 -5.63
C ASP A 11 10.56 -8.66 -7.02
N THR A 12 9.66 -7.70 -7.25
CA THR A 12 9.58 -6.89 -8.45
C THR A 12 9.32 -5.42 -8.10
N VAL A 13 9.49 -4.52 -9.07
CA VAL A 13 9.10 -3.10 -8.92
C VAL A 13 7.62 -2.97 -8.58
N ALA A 14 6.77 -3.81 -9.19
CA ALA A 14 5.34 -3.82 -8.92
C ALA A 14 5.04 -4.22 -7.47
N ASP A 15 5.66 -5.28 -6.97
CA ASP A 15 5.50 -5.75 -5.59
C ASP A 15 5.95 -4.69 -4.58
N ALA A 16 7.17 -4.15 -4.75
CA ALA A 16 7.69 -3.10 -3.87
C ALA A 16 6.79 -1.86 -3.86
N PHE A 17 6.30 -1.42 -5.03
CA PHE A 17 5.41 -0.27 -5.13
C PHE A 17 4.04 -0.54 -4.49
N ASN A 18 3.46 -1.73 -4.71
CA ASN A 18 2.17 -2.13 -4.13
C ASN A 18 2.23 -2.12 -2.60
N ARG A 19 3.27 -2.74 -2.02
CA ARG A 19 3.50 -2.75 -0.57
C ARG A 19 3.67 -1.35 0.00
N MET A 20 4.46 -0.50 -0.66
CA MET A 20 4.66 0.89 -0.26
C MET A 20 3.34 1.66 -0.27
N PHE A 21 2.56 1.55 -1.35
CA PHE A 21 1.28 2.24 -1.48
C PHE A 21 0.33 1.88 -0.33
N TYR A 22 0.12 0.59 -0.06
CA TYR A 22 -0.79 0.17 1.00
C TYR A 22 -0.26 0.48 2.41
N PHE A 23 1.06 0.47 2.62
CA PHE A 23 1.66 0.96 3.86
C PHE A 23 1.31 2.45 4.09
N GLU A 24 1.51 3.29 3.08
CA GLU A 24 1.18 4.71 3.16
C GLU A 24 -0.32 4.93 3.39
N ARG A 25 -1.20 4.17 2.72
CA ARG A 25 -2.65 4.23 2.98
C ARG A 25 -2.98 3.84 4.42
N ALA A 26 -2.38 2.77 4.94
CA ALA A 26 -2.60 2.31 6.31
C ALA A 26 -2.12 3.34 7.36
N ALA A 27 -0.93 3.93 7.15
CA ALA A 27 -0.39 4.97 8.00
C ALA A 27 -1.29 6.22 7.99
N GLU A 28 -1.74 6.66 6.82
CA GLU A 28 -2.67 7.78 6.68
C GLU A 28 -3.99 7.51 7.43
N THR A 29 -4.58 6.33 7.25
CA THR A 29 -5.80 5.93 7.96
C THR A 29 -5.59 5.91 9.47
N TYR A 30 -4.47 5.36 9.94
CA TYR A 30 -4.16 5.27 11.36
C TYR A 30 -4.01 6.66 12.00
N ILE A 31 -3.25 7.56 11.38
CA ILE A 31 -3.07 8.93 11.86
C ILE A 31 -4.41 9.69 11.86
N LYS A 32 -5.21 9.56 10.79
CA LYS A 32 -6.55 10.17 10.73
C LYS A 32 -7.47 9.65 11.83
N ALA A 33 -7.42 8.36 12.16
CA ALA A 33 -8.19 7.79 13.25
C ALA A 33 -7.75 8.35 14.61
N LEU A 34 -6.44 8.45 14.86
CA LEU A 34 -5.89 9.03 16.08
C LEU A 34 -6.29 10.50 16.26
N TRP A 35 -6.32 11.29 15.19
CA TRP A 35 -6.77 12.69 15.24
C TRP A 35 -8.19 12.88 15.76
N THR A 36 -9.04 11.86 15.68
CA THR A 36 -10.40 11.93 16.23
C THR A 36 -10.45 11.93 17.76
N GLY A 37 -9.38 11.50 18.44
CA GLY A 37 -9.34 11.33 19.89
C GLY A 37 -10.26 10.24 20.45
N ARG A 38 -10.94 9.47 19.59
CA ARG A 38 -11.84 8.40 20.00
C ARG A 38 -11.05 7.11 20.27
N PRO A 39 -11.51 6.24 21.19
CA PRO A 39 -10.93 4.91 21.34
C PRO A 39 -10.94 4.15 20.01
N LEU A 40 -9.80 3.60 19.62
CA LEU A 40 -9.68 2.80 18.41
C LEU A 40 -10.37 1.45 18.61
N ARG A 41 -11.11 1.01 17.58
CA ARG A 41 -11.66 -0.34 17.51
C ARG A 41 -10.66 -1.24 16.78
N THR A 42 -9.77 -1.87 17.54
CA THR A 42 -8.77 -2.80 17.00
C THR A 42 -9.44 -4.10 16.54
N LEU A 43 -9.06 -4.60 15.36
CA LEU A 43 -9.45 -5.94 14.92
C LEU A 43 -8.76 -7.01 15.78
N SER A 44 -9.39 -8.17 15.92
CA SER A 44 -8.72 -9.33 16.51
C SER A 44 -7.61 -9.84 15.59
N ASP A 45 -6.50 -10.29 16.17
CA ASP A 45 -5.34 -10.83 15.45
C ASP A 45 -5.71 -11.87 14.41
N ALA A 46 -6.64 -12.78 14.71
CA ALA A 46 -7.09 -13.82 13.79
C ALA A 46 -7.71 -13.27 12.49
N ILE A 47 -8.44 -12.15 12.57
CA ILE A 47 -9.05 -11.52 11.39
C ILE A 47 -8.00 -10.69 10.64
N ALA A 48 -7.12 -10.01 11.38
CA ALA A 48 -6.02 -9.25 10.77
C ALA A 48 -5.08 -10.15 9.97
N GLU A 49 -4.69 -11.30 10.54
CA GLU A 49 -3.85 -12.31 9.88
C GLU A 49 -4.52 -12.89 8.64
N LYS A 50 -5.81 -13.23 8.73
CA LYS A 50 -6.58 -13.74 7.59
C LYS A 50 -6.61 -12.72 6.44
N ALA A 51 -6.83 -11.44 6.74
CA ALA A 51 -6.85 -10.39 5.74
C ALA A 51 -5.47 -10.16 5.10
N ALA A 52 -4.39 -10.25 5.90
CA ALA A 52 -3.03 -10.16 5.39
C ALA A 52 -2.71 -11.32 4.43
N SER A 53 -3.01 -12.56 4.84
CA SER A 53 -2.82 -13.75 4.00
C SER A 53 -3.61 -13.66 2.68
N GLU A 54 -4.89 -13.25 2.74
CA GLU A 54 -5.73 -13.11 1.54
C GLU A 54 -5.22 -12.02 0.59
N MET A 55 -4.55 -10.99 1.10
CA MET A 55 -3.92 -9.94 0.30
C MET A 55 -2.62 -10.43 -0.34
N ASP A 56 -1.78 -11.14 0.42
CA ASP A 56 -0.52 -11.72 -0.07
C ASP A 56 -0.76 -12.79 -1.15
N ASP A 57 -1.81 -13.61 -0.99
CA ASP A 57 -2.18 -14.66 -1.93
C ASP A 57 -2.99 -14.16 -3.15
N TYR A 58 -3.32 -12.86 -3.22
CA TYR A 58 -4.15 -12.34 -4.30
C TYR A 58 -3.37 -12.32 -5.63
N PRO A 59 -3.77 -13.14 -6.61
CA PRO A 59 -2.93 -13.37 -7.78
C PRO A 59 -2.80 -12.11 -8.64
N GLY A 60 -1.57 -11.69 -8.94
CA GLY A 60 -1.31 -10.57 -9.84
C GLY A 60 -1.82 -9.21 -9.36
N GLN A 61 -1.97 -9.02 -8.04
CA GLN A 61 -2.45 -7.74 -7.48
C GLN A 61 -1.52 -6.59 -7.85
N ALA A 62 -0.23 -6.79 -7.58
CA ALA A 62 0.80 -5.77 -7.71
C ALA A 62 0.99 -5.35 -9.17
N GLU A 63 1.02 -6.32 -10.09
CA GLU A 63 1.18 -6.09 -11.53
C GLU A 63 0.00 -5.30 -12.08
N ARG A 64 -1.23 -5.68 -11.71
CA ARG A 64 -2.44 -4.97 -12.13
C ARG A 64 -2.45 -3.54 -11.57
N HIS A 65 -2.13 -3.37 -10.29
CA HIS A 65 -2.07 -2.05 -9.68
C HIS A 65 -1.05 -1.14 -10.38
N LEU A 66 0.18 -1.61 -10.61
CA LEU A 66 1.19 -0.82 -11.31
C LEU A 66 0.78 -0.53 -12.77
N SER A 67 0.15 -1.49 -13.45
CA SER A 67 -0.34 -1.29 -14.83
C SER A 67 -1.36 -0.16 -14.92
N GLU A 68 -2.32 -0.10 -14.00
CA GLU A 68 -3.33 0.96 -13.99
C GLU A 68 -2.72 2.33 -13.65
N LEU A 69 -1.76 2.39 -12.72
CA LEU A 69 -1.03 3.63 -12.44
C LEU A 69 -0.27 4.12 -13.67
N LYS A 70 0.36 3.21 -14.41
CA LYS A 70 1.01 3.54 -15.68
C LYS A 70 -0.01 4.00 -16.71
N ALA A 71 -1.20 3.41 -16.80
CA ALA A 71 -2.25 3.87 -17.70
C ALA A 71 -2.69 5.32 -17.40
N ILE A 72 -2.73 5.72 -16.13
CA ILE A 72 -2.99 7.11 -15.72
C ILE A 72 -1.85 8.03 -16.17
N LEU A 73 -0.59 7.65 -15.91
CA LEU A 73 0.58 8.43 -16.33
C LEU A 73 0.71 8.51 -17.85
N ASP A 74 0.29 7.45 -18.53
CA ASP A 74 0.27 7.36 -19.98
C ASP A 74 -0.62 8.43 -20.61
N GLU A 75 -1.73 8.79 -19.94
CA GLU A 75 -2.65 9.85 -20.32
C GLU A 75 -2.18 11.23 -19.83
N GLN A 76 -1.78 11.35 -18.56
CA GLN A 76 -1.55 12.64 -17.91
C GLN A 76 -0.12 13.16 -18.06
N GLU A 77 0.87 12.28 -18.02
CA GLU A 77 2.29 12.64 -17.99
C GLU A 77 3.14 11.72 -18.90
N PRO A 78 2.82 11.55 -20.19
CA PRO A 78 3.40 10.52 -21.06
C PRO A 78 4.92 10.60 -21.24
N ALA A 79 5.54 11.73 -20.90
CA ALA A 79 6.97 11.97 -20.98
C ALA A 79 7.81 11.02 -20.11
N TYR A 80 7.25 10.40 -19.06
CA TYR A 80 7.97 9.46 -18.17
C TYR A 80 8.54 8.22 -18.88
N ARG A 81 8.08 7.94 -20.11
CA ARG A 81 8.53 6.82 -20.94
C ARG A 81 9.86 7.06 -21.65
N ASN A 82 10.30 8.32 -21.77
CA ASN A 82 11.52 8.72 -22.48
C ASN A 82 12.66 9.00 -21.51
#